data_AF-A0A8H3FIE8-F1
#
_entry.id   AF-A0A8H3FIE8-F1
#
_cell.length_a   1.000
_cell.length_b   1.000
_cell.length_c   1.000
_cell.angle_alpha   90.00
_cell.angle_beta   90.00
_cell.angle_gamma   90.00
#
_symmetry.space_group_name_H-M   'P 1'
#
loop_
_entity.id
_entity.type
_entity.pdbx_description
1 polymer ?
#
loop_
_entity_poly.entity_id
_entity_poly.type
_entity_poly.pdbx_seq_one_letter_code
_entity_poly.pdbx_strand_id
1 'polypeptide(L)' 'MAPSNDSDLETLGTPENCVADFCLIPIGTPTASVSQEVADVQRLMQKSNLTYSMHSAGTTVGE' A
#
# COMPACT_ATOMS: atom_id res chain seq x y z
N MET A 1 3.16 -27.03 15.54
CA MET A 1 3.34 -26.17 14.36
C MET A 1 3.23 -27.08 13.15
N ALA A 2 2.06 -27.14 12.51
CA ALA A 2 1.87 -27.97 11.32
C ALA A 2 2.52 -27.28 10.11
N PRO A 3 3.17 -28.01 9.19
CA PRO A 3 3.71 -27.42 7.99
C PRO A 3 2.55 -26.98 7.08
N SER A 4 2.54 -25.71 6.69
CA SER A 4 1.65 -25.19 5.66
C SER A 4 2.14 -25.73 4.31
N ASN A 5 1.32 -26.52 3.62
CA ASN A 5 1.63 -26.97 2.26
C ASN A 5 1.50 -25.77 1.31
N ASP A 6 2.61 -25.38 0.66
CA ASP A 6 2.69 -24.24 -0.26
C ASP A 6 1.74 -24.38 -1.47
N SER A 7 1.40 -25.63 -1.83
CA SER A 7 0.53 -25.99 -2.95
C SER A 7 -0.90 -25.43 -2.87
N ASP A 8 -1.37 -25.08 -1.67
CA ASP A 8 -2.74 -24.59 -1.49
C ASP A 8 -2.88 -23.10 -1.87
N LEU A 9 -1.78 -22.33 -1.83
CA LEU A 9 -1.80 -20.89 -2.11
C LEU A 9 -2.00 -20.58 -3.60
N GLU A 10 -1.50 -21.42 -4.50
CA GLU A 10 -1.61 -21.23 -5.95
C GLU A 10 -3.03 -21.49 -6.49
N THR A 11 -3.89 -22.13 -5.70
CA THR A 11 -5.27 -22.47 -6.09
C THR A 11 -6.33 -21.52 -5.54
N LEU A 12 -5.92 -20.56 -4.69
CA LEU A 12 -6.82 -19.56 -4.13
C LEU A 12 -7.16 -18.51 -5.20
N GLY A 13 -8.45 -18.33 -5.47
CA GLY A 13 -8.93 -17.24 -6.34
C GLY A 13 -8.64 -15.87 -5.72
N THR A 14 -8.38 -14.87 -6.56
CA THR A 14 -8.20 -13.48 -6.11
C THR A 14 -9.52 -12.96 -5.52
N PRO A 15 -9.51 -12.41 -4.29
CA PRO A 15 -10.70 -11.78 -3.73
C PRO A 15 -11.20 -10.62 -4.60
N GLU A 16 -12.52 -10.39 -4.61
CA GLU A 16 -13.13 -9.29 -5.37
C GLU A 16 -12.72 -7.89 -4.85
N ASN A 17 -12.39 -7.80 -3.56
CA ASN A 17 -12.01 -6.56 -2.89
C ASN A 17 -10.77 -6.79 -2.03
N CYS A 18 -9.97 -5.74 -1.87
CA CYS A 18 -8.79 -5.75 -1.02
C CYS A 18 -8.69 -4.41 -0.28
N VAL A 19 -8.40 -4.49 1.02
CA VAL A 19 -7.95 -3.35 1.80
C VAL A 19 -6.44 -3.49 1.94
N ALA A 20 -5.70 -2.45 1.58
CA ALA A 20 -4.25 -2.46 1.67
C ALA A 20 -3.76 -1.19 2.37
N ASP A 21 -2.80 -1.35 3.27
CA ASP A 21 -2.03 -0.24 3.82
C ASP A 21 -0.62 -0.28 3.25
N PHE A 22 -0.10 0.89 2.87
CA PHE A 22 1.22 1.00 2.30
C PHE A 22 1.96 2.25 2.79
N CYS A 23 3.29 2.14 2.85
CA CYS A 23 4.20 3.22 3.19
C CYS A 23 5.27 3.34 2.11
N LEU A 24 5.40 4.51 1.49
CA LEU A 24 6.40 4.76 0.44
C LEU A 24 7.59 5.52 1.01
N ILE A 25 8.76 4.88 1.01
CA ILE A 25 10.03 5.49 1.45
C ILE A 25 11.00 5.54 0.26
N PRO A 26 11.30 6.73 -0.29
CA PRO A 26 12.29 6.87 -1.34
C PRO A 26 13.71 6.64 -0.79
N ILE A 27 14.56 5.97 -1.57
CA ILE A 27 15.95 5.66 -1.22
C ILE A 27 16.90 6.40 -2.18
N GLY A 28 17.97 6.97 -1.64
CA GLY A 28 18.98 7.69 -2.43
C GLY A 28 18.67 9.17 -2.68
N THR A 29 17.74 9.76 -1.93
CA THR A 29 17.46 11.20 -1.98
C THR A 29 18.61 12.00 -1.35
N PRO A 30 18.90 13.22 -1.84
CA PRO A 30 19.93 14.09 -1.26
C PRO A 30 19.55 14.66 0.10
N THR A 31 18.32 14.43 0.57
CA THR A 31 17.82 14.91 1.86
C THR A 31 17.04 13.82 2.60
N ALA A 32 16.95 13.93 3.92
CA ALA A 32 16.16 13.03 4.75
C ALA A 32 14.64 13.25 4.65
N SER A 33 14.20 14.37 4.08
CA SER A 33 12.77 14.67 3.95
C SER A 33 12.18 13.87 2.78
N VAL A 34 11.05 13.21 3.04
CA VAL A 34 10.26 12.44 2.06
C VAL A 34 8.89 13.06 1.77
N SER A 35 8.66 14.26 2.31
CA SER A 35 7.35 14.92 2.30
C SER A 35 6.86 15.26 0.90
N GLN A 36 7.76 15.53 -0.04
CA GLN A 36 7.40 15.87 -1.41
C GLN A 36 6.85 14.64 -2.15
N GLU A 37 7.54 13.52 -2.03
CA GLU A 37 7.15 12.24 -2.63
C GLU A 37 5.83 11.74 -2.03
N VAL A 38 5.68 11.84 -0.70
CA VAL A 38 4.42 11.52 -0.01
C VAL A 38 3.28 12.42 -0.54
N ALA A 39 3.52 13.73 -0.69
CA ALA A 39 2.50 14.63 -1.24
C ALA A 39 2.11 14.29 -2.68
N ASP A 40 3.06 13.83 -3.50
CA ASP A 40 2.79 13.41 -4.88
C ASP A 40 1.96 12.12 -4.93
N VAL A 41 2.22 11.16 -4.04
CA VAL A 41 1.35 9.99 -3.86
C VAL A 41 -0.06 10.41 -3.46
N GLN A 42 -0.21 11.34 -2.50
CA GLN A 42 -1.54 11.81 -2.09
C GLN A 42 -2.30 12.47 -3.24
N ARG A 43 -1.63 13.27 -4.08
CA ARG A 43 -2.21 13.86 -5.30
C ARG A 43 -2.62 12.80 -6.31
N LEU A 44 -1.88 11.70 -6.40
CA LEU A 44 -2.25 10.56 -7.25
C LEU A 44 -3.49 9.85 -6.68
N MET A 45 -3.54 9.61 -5.37
CA MET A 45 -4.69 8.98 -4.71
C MET A 45 -5.97 9.78 -4.93
N GLN A 46 -5.91 11.12 -4.84
CA GLN A 46 -7.04 12.02 -5.16
C GLN A 46 -7.60 11.83 -6.58
N LYS A 47 -6.78 11.37 -7.53
CA LYS A 47 -7.17 11.14 -8.93
C LYS A 47 -7.56 9.68 -9.21
N SER A 48 -7.34 8.78 -8.26
CA SER A 48 -7.50 7.33 -8.45
C SER A 48 -8.95 6.84 -8.36
N ASN A 49 -9.88 7.69 -7.91
CA ASN A 49 -11.27 7.33 -7.57
C ASN A 49 -11.38 6.19 -6.53
N LEU A 50 -10.31 5.87 -5.81
CA LEU A 50 -10.31 4.91 -4.71
C LEU A 50 -10.67 5.61 -3.41
N THR A 51 -11.35 4.91 -2.50
CA THR A 51 -11.42 5.36 -1.10
C THR A 51 -10.05 5.17 -0.46
N TYR A 52 -9.56 6.20 0.23
CA TYR A 52 -8.27 6.14 0.91
C TYR A 52 -8.24 7.01 2.17
N SER A 53 -7.35 6.66 3.10
CA SER A 53 -7.11 7.39 4.35
C SER A 53 -5.62 7.45 4.65
N MET A 54 -5.07 8.65 4.80
CA MET A 54 -3.67 8.86 5.19
C MET A 54 -3.55 8.94 6.71
N HIS A 55 -2.53 8.29 7.26
CA HIS A 55 -2.17 8.39 8.67
C HIS A 55 -0.65 8.56 8.83
N SER A 56 -0.16 8.61 10.07
CA SER A 56 1.25 8.91 10.37
C SER A 56 2.25 7.88 9.83
N ALA A 57 1.81 6.66 9.55
CA ALA A 57 2.68 5.54 9.16
C ALA A 57 2.46 5.06 7.73
N GLY A 58 1.48 5.60 7.00
CA GLY A 58 1.08 5.03 5.71
C GLY A 58 -0.19 5.64 5.13
N THR A 59 -0.75 4.93 4.17
CA THR A 59 -2.01 5.24 3.52
C THR A 59 -2.78 3.95 3.27
N THR A 60 -3.95 3.86 3.87
CA THR A 60 -4.90 2.78 3.63
C THR A 60 -5.72 3.08 2.37
N VAL A 61 -5.93 2.08 1.53
CA VAL A 61 -6.83 2.11 0.37
C VAL A 61 -7.88 1.01 0.47
N GLY A 62 -9.09 1.27 -0.02
CA GLY A 62 -10.17 0.29 -0.13
C GLY A 62 -11.12 0.19 1.08
N GLU A 63 -11.09 1.17 2.01
CA GLU A 63 -12.11 1.28 3.07
C GLU A 63 -13.48 1.76 2.58
#